data_AF-A0A7V5DDE8-F1
#
_entry.id   AF-A0A7V5DDE8-F1
#
_cell.length_a   1.000
_cell.length_b   1.000
_cell.length_c   1.000
_cell.angle_alpha   90.00
_cell.angle_beta   90.00
_cell.angle_gamma   90.00
#
_symmetry.space_group_name_H-M   'P 1'
#
loop_
_entity.id
_entity.type
_entity.pdbx_description
1 polymer ?
#
loop_
_entity_poly.entity_id
_entity_poly.type
_entity_poly.pdbx_seq_one_letter_code
_entity_poly.pdbx_strand_id
1 'polypeptide(L)'
;MSTYTFKEVIQREKEQLRQRRKKLNQEHGTPEQENWFGIAMSGGGIRSATINLGFLQTLNKFGILQKADYMSTVSGGGYTHAYVQATAKEKGDF
;
A
#
# COMPACT_ATOMS: atom_id res chain seq x y z
N MET A 1 -8.63 29.00 -1.98
CA MET A 1 -8.29 27.61 -1.63
C MET A 1 -7.37 27.66 -0.43
N SER A 2 -7.68 26.93 0.65
CA SER A 2 -6.72 26.72 1.73
C SER A 2 -5.71 25.66 1.27
N THR A 3 -4.43 26.01 1.27
CA THR A 3 -3.32 25.10 0.98
C THR A 3 -2.88 24.42 2.27
N TYR A 4 -2.79 23.09 2.27
CA TYR A 4 -2.25 22.35 3.40
C TYR A 4 -0.75 22.56 3.55
N THR A 5 -0.28 22.67 4.79
CA THR A 5 1.14 22.57 5.12
C THR A 5 1.62 21.11 5.02
N PHE A 6 2.92 20.92 4.82
CA PHE A 6 3.52 19.58 4.80
C PHE A 6 3.18 18.77 6.07
N LYS A 7 3.23 19.40 7.25
CA LYS A 7 2.91 18.75 8.53
C LYS A 7 1.46 18.27 8.58
N GLU A 8 0.52 19.09 8.08
CA GLU A 8 -0.90 18.70 8.03
C GLU A 8 -1.13 17.53 7.08
N VAL A 9 -0.44 17.49 5.93
CA VAL A 9 -0.53 16.37 4.99
C VAL A 9 -0.07 15.07 5.65
N ILE A 10 1.13 15.07 6.24
CA ILE A 10 1.68 13.88 6.90
C ILE A 10 0.80 13.44 8.08
N GLN A 11 0.26 14.38 8.86
CA GLN A 11 -0.63 14.03 9.97
C GLN A 11 -1.91 13.35 9.48
N ARG A 12 -2.52 13.88 8.42
CA ARG A 12 -3.75 13.31 7.82
C ARG A 12 -3.50 11.95 7.20
N GLU A 13 -2.38 11.78 6.51
CA GLU A 13 -1.96 10.51 5.92
C GLU A 13 -1.80 9.43 7.01
N LYS A 14 -1.07 9.73 8.08
CA LYS A 14 -0.90 8.82 9.22
C LYS A 14 -2.23 8.46 9.88
N GLU A 15 -3.13 9.43 10.02
CA GLU A 15 -4.47 9.18 10.56
C GLU A 15 -5.26 8.22 9.67
N GLN A 16 -5.25 8.42 8.35
CA GLN A 16 -5.90 7.50 7.41
C GLN A 16 -5.35 6.08 7.50
N LEU A 17 -4.02 5.93 7.61
CA LEU A 17 -3.39 4.62 7.76
C LEU A 17 -3.76 3.93 9.08
N ARG A 18 -3.83 4.67 10.19
CA ARG A 18 -4.30 4.14 11.48
C ARG A 18 -5.75 3.68 11.40
N GLN A 19 -6.63 4.46 10.79
CA GLN A 19 -8.03 4.08 10.60
C GLN A 19 -8.17 2.82 9.74
N ARG A 20 -7.39 2.72 8.66
CA ARG A 20 -7.33 1.50 7.83
C ARG A 20 -6.89 0.29 8.65
N ARG A 21 -5.79 0.39 9.39
CA ARG A 21 -5.29 -0.70 10.25
C ARG A 21 -6.35 -1.16 11.25
N LYS A 22 -7.07 -0.22 11.88
CA LYS A 22 -8.17 -0.53 12.79
C LYS A 22 -9.32 -1.26 12.10
N LYS A 23 -9.75 -0.80 10.91
CA LYS A 23 -10.79 -1.47 10.10
C LYS A 23 -10.42 -2.92 9.75
N LEU A 24 -9.13 -3.18 9.51
CA LEU A 24 -8.60 -4.50 9.17
C LEU A 24 -8.21 -5.36 10.39
N ASN A 25 -8.39 -4.87 11.62
CA ASN A 25 -7.89 -5.50 12.85
C ASN A 25 -6.38 -5.81 12.79
N GLN A 26 -5.59 -4.92 12.18
CA GLN A 26 -4.14 -5.01 12.00
C GLN A 26 -3.43 -3.84 12.68
N GLU A 27 -3.83 -3.55 13.91
CA GLU A 27 -3.18 -2.52 14.71
C GLU A 27 -1.76 -2.97 15.09
N HIS A 28 -0.77 -2.18 14.70
CA HIS A 28 0.62 -2.35 15.11
C HIS A 28 1.33 -0.99 15.11
N GLY A 29 2.41 -0.86 15.88
CA GLY A 29 3.07 0.41 16.14
C GLY A 29 2.26 1.34 17.04
N THR A 30 2.89 2.38 17.57
CA THR A 30 2.23 3.42 18.37
C THR A 30 2.49 4.80 17.76
N PRO A 31 1.76 5.85 18.18
CA PRO A 31 2.10 7.23 17.80
C PRO A 31 3.53 7.63 18.17
N GLU A 32 4.07 7.07 19.26
CA GLU A 32 5.43 7.31 19.76
C GLU A 32 6.48 6.47 19.02
N GLN A 33 6.10 5.28 18.54
CA GLN A 33 6.96 4.37 17.79
C GLN A 33 6.22 3.80 16.58
N GLU A 34 6.28 4.56 15.49
CA GLU A 34 5.64 4.18 14.24
C GLU A 34 6.39 3.01 13.56
N ASN A 35 5.63 2.15 12.85
CA ASN A 35 6.16 0.99 12.16
C ASN A 35 5.49 0.78 10.79
N TRP A 36 5.55 1.81 9.94
CA TRP A 36 4.96 1.73 8.60
C TRP A 36 5.67 0.69 7.73
N PHE A 37 4.88 -0.12 7.02
CA PHE A 37 5.38 -1.12 6.08
C PHE A 37 4.99 -0.75 4.66
N GLY A 38 5.96 -0.77 3.74
CA GLY A 38 5.74 -0.43 2.35
C GLY A 38 6.32 -1.48 1.40
N ILE A 39 5.65 -1.66 0.26
CA ILE A 39 6.14 -2.48 -0.85
C ILE A 39 6.52 -1.53 -1.99
N ALA A 40 7.75 -1.64 -2.48
CA ALA A 40 8.26 -0.88 -3.61
C ALA A 40 8.40 -1.78 -4.84
N MET A 41 7.82 -1.38 -5.97
CA MET A 41 7.86 -2.11 -7.24
C MET A 41 8.57 -1.28 -8.32
N SER A 42 9.67 -1.80 -8.84
CA SER A 42 10.51 -1.11 -9.81
C SER A 42 9.90 -1.07 -11.22
N GLY A 43 10.45 -0.20 -12.06
CA GLY A 43 10.17 -0.15 -13.50
C GLY A 43 10.78 -1.32 -14.26
N GLY A 44 10.63 -1.30 -15.59
CA GLY A 44 11.12 -2.36 -16.49
C GLY A 44 10.08 -2.94 -17.44
N GLY A 45 9.04 -2.17 -17.77
CA GLY A 45 7.98 -2.55 -18.69
C GLY A 45 7.25 -3.84 -18.28
N ILE A 46 6.81 -4.61 -19.27
CA ILE A 46 6.04 -5.84 -19.05
C ILE A 46 6.80 -6.90 -18.26
N ARG A 47 8.14 -6.98 -18.40
CA ARG A 47 8.97 -7.92 -17.65
C ARG A 47 8.86 -7.68 -16.14
N SER A 48 8.99 -6.42 -15.72
CA SER A 48 8.84 -6.06 -14.31
C SER A 48 7.41 -6.31 -13.82
N ALA A 49 6.40 -6.02 -14.66
CA ALA A 49 5.00 -6.25 -14.31
C ALA A 49 4.73 -7.73 -13.98
N THR A 50 5.21 -8.66 -14.82
CA THR A 50 5.03 -10.10 -14.63
C THR A 50 5.71 -10.60 -13.35
N ILE A 51 6.95 -10.16 -13.08
CA ILE A 51 7.67 -10.55 -11.86
C ILE A 51 6.97 -10.01 -10.61
N ASN A 52 6.60 -8.73 -10.61
CA ASN A 52 5.87 -8.12 -9.49
C ASN A 52 4.52 -8.79 -9.25
N LEU A 53 3.81 -9.24 -10.30
CA LEU A 53 2.56 -9.97 -10.14
C LEU A 53 2.77 -11.26 -9.33
N GLY A 54 3.80 -12.05 -9.67
CA GLY A 54 4.14 -13.26 -8.92
C GLY A 54 4.50 -12.98 -7.46
N PHE A 55 5.26 -11.91 -7.20
CA PHE A 55 5.55 -11.48 -5.82
C PHE A 55 4.29 -11.09 -5.06
N LEU A 56 3.43 -10.23 -5.63
CA LEU A 56 2.20 -9.81 -4.94
C LEU A 56 1.22 -10.96 -4.72
N GLN A 57 1.10 -11.89 -5.67
CA GLN A 57 0.31 -13.12 -5.48
C GLN A 57 0.82 -13.93 -4.29
N THR A 58 2.14 -14.06 -4.15
CA THR A 58 2.76 -14.77 -3.03
C THR A 58 2.55 -14.04 -1.71
N LEU A 59 2.79 -12.72 -1.66
CA LEU A 59 2.54 -11.92 -0.46
C LEU A 59 1.07 -11.96 -0.05
N ASN A 60 0.14 -11.98 -1.00
CA ASN A 60 -1.27 -12.13 -0.74
C ASN A 60 -1.60 -13.51 -0.14
N LYS A 61 -1.02 -14.58 -0.69
CA LYS A 61 -1.18 -15.95 -0.17
C LYS A 61 -0.78 -16.07 1.30
N PHE A 62 0.22 -15.31 1.75
CA PHE A 62 0.68 -15.29 3.14
C PHE A 62 0.05 -14.17 3.99
N GLY A 63 -0.93 -13.43 3.47
CA GLY A 63 -1.57 -12.33 4.19
C GLY A 63 -0.62 -11.17 4.54
N ILE A 64 0.47 -11.01 3.78
CA ILE A 64 1.46 -9.93 3.95
C ILE A 64 1.04 -8.71 3.14
N LEU A 65 0.44 -8.89 1.95
CA LEU A 65 0.03 -7.79 1.08
C LEU A 65 -0.91 -6.80 1.80
N GLN A 66 -1.92 -7.30 2.50
CA GLN A 66 -2.85 -6.53 3.32
C GLN A 66 -2.18 -5.74 4.46
N LYS A 67 -0.98 -6.12 4.90
CA LYS A 67 -0.25 -5.40 5.96
C LYS A 67 0.48 -4.16 5.43
N ALA A 68 0.62 -4.02 4.11
CA ALA A 68 1.29 -2.87 3.52
C ALA A 68 0.45 -1.60 3.72
N ASP A 69 1.06 -0.58 4.33
CA ASP A 69 0.51 0.77 4.43
C ASP A 69 0.77 1.57 3.16
N TYR A 70 1.91 1.29 2.51
CA TYR A 70 2.37 1.99 1.32
C TYR A 70 2.65 1.05 0.16
N MET A 71 2.31 1.52 -1.04
CA MET A 71 2.72 0.91 -2.31
C MET A 71 3.40 2.00 -3.13
N SER A 72 4.71 1.86 -3.36
CA SER A 72 5.48 2.79 -4.19
C SER A 72 5.85 2.11 -5.49
N THR A 73 5.44 2.67 -6.63
CA THR A 73 5.50 1.97 -7.91
C THR A 73 5.89 2.92 -9.03
N VAL A 74 6.66 2.44 -9.99
CA VAL A 74 7.06 3.21 -11.17
C VAL A 74 6.97 2.37 -12.44
N SER A 75 6.54 2.98 -13.54
CA SER A 75 6.51 2.35 -14.88
C SER A 75 5.85 0.96 -14.86
N GLY A 76 6.56 -0.11 -15.23
CA GLY A 76 6.06 -1.49 -15.26
C GLY A 76 5.47 -1.98 -13.92
N GLY A 77 5.98 -1.54 -12.77
CA GLY A 77 5.38 -1.85 -11.47
C GLY A 77 3.98 -1.25 -11.29
N GLY A 78 3.71 -0.12 -11.97
CA GLY A 78 2.40 0.52 -11.99
C GLY A 78 1.32 -0.32 -12.67
N TYR A 79 1.66 -1.13 -13.68
CA TYR A 79 0.69 -2.03 -14.32
C TYR A 79 0.15 -3.07 -13.34
N THR A 80 1.04 -3.72 -12.59
CA THR A 80 0.66 -4.70 -11.56
C THR A 80 -0.12 -4.02 -10.43
N HIS A 81 0.31 -2.83 -10.00
CA HIS A 81 -0.39 -2.08 -8.97
C HIS A 81 -1.82 -1.71 -9.36
N ALA A 82 -2.02 -1.21 -10.58
CA ALA A 82 -3.33 -0.84 -11.10
C ALA A 82 -4.28 -2.06 -11.13
N TYR A 83 -3.78 -3.22 -11.56
CA TYR A 83 -4.54 -4.48 -11.51
C TYR A 83 -4.94 -4.88 -10.09
N VAL A 84 -4.02 -4.82 -9.13
CA VAL A 84 -4.31 -5.15 -7.72
C VAL A 84 -5.34 -4.17 -7.13
N GLN A 85 -5.20 -2.87 -7.38
CA GLN A 85 -6.17 -1.86 -6.92
C GLN A 85 -7.57 -2.08 -7.50
N ALA A 86 -7.66 -2.45 -8.78
CA ALA A 86 -8.93 -2.74 -9.42
C ALA A 86 -9.62 -3.97 -8.82
N THR A 87 -8.86 -5.04 -8.57
CA THR A 87 -9.41 -6.33 -8.14
C THR A 87 -9.62 -6.45 -6.64
N ALA A 88 -8.84 -5.74 -5.82
CA ALA A 88 -8.98 -5.83 -4.37
C ALA A 88 -10.14 -5.00 -3.80
N LYS A 89 -10.57 -3.95 -4.51
CA LYS A 89 -11.79 -3.20 -4.18
C LYS A 89 -13.04 -4.07 -4.24
N GLU A 90 -13.08 -5.06 -5.12
CA GLU A 90 -14.25 -5.93 -5.30
C GLU A 90 -14.46 -6.88 -4.11
N LYS A 91 -13.42 -7.15 -3.32
CA LYS A 91 -13.47 -8.09 -2.18
C LYS A 91 -13.58 -7.41 -0.82
N GLY A 92 -13.48 -6.07 -0.76
CA GLY A 92 -13.52 -5.32 0.49
C GLY A 92 -12.24 -5.41 1.33
N ASP A 93 -11.14 -5.89 0.73
CA ASP A 93 -9.84 -6.12 1.40
C ASP A 93 -9.06 -4.81 1.68
N PHE A 94 -9.62 -3.66 1.31
CA PHE A 94 -9.09 -2.30 1.53
C PHE A 94 -10.17 -1.38 2.14
#